data_AF-A0A317GZU2-F1
#
_entry.id   AF-A0A317GZU2-F1
#
_cell.length_a   1.000
_cell.length_b   1.000
_cell.length_c   1.000
_cell.angle_alpha   90.00
_cell.angle_beta   90.00
_cell.angle_gamma   90.00
#
_symmetry.space_group_name_H-M   'P 1'
#
loop_
_entity.id
_entity.type
_entity.pdbx_description
1 polymer ?
#
loop_
_entity_poly.entity_id
_entity_poly.type
_entity_poly.pdbx_seq_one_letter_code
_entity_poly.pdbx_strand_id
1 'polypeptide(L)'
;METKDRTNGPSGTGELRSEWRSPGVSTRKRWLTGLGVWLVAALFLFIAHSEGASMLVSTVIGVVFIGCFVWYLVTVAPTPFSITIDNDSLIRAERGKDPVVIPWTGVAKVKEELFKNGTSVSVTVYKRVGERGLHRSWVVYRDDLPDFTTLVAAMREHMPEGSPWHSEYVHD
;
A
#
# COMPACT_ATOMS: atom_id res chain seq x y z
N MET A 1 21.91 -39.79 2.88
CA MET A 1 22.55 -38.48 3.12
C MET A 1 21.62 -37.44 2.52
N GLU A 2 20.51 -37.04 3.13
CA GLU A 2 20.34 -36.38 4.45
C GLU A 2 21.26 -35.16 4.53
N THR A 3 20.76 -33.93 4.40
CA THR A 3 19.95 -33.14 5.36
C THR A 3 19.02 -32.18 4.58
N LYS A 4 17.68 -32.21 4.67
CA LYS A 4 16.79 -31.75 5.75
C LYS A 4 17.28 -30.49 6.47
N ASP A 5 16.80 -29.33 6.02
CA ASP A 5 16.61 -28.18 6.90
C ASP A 5 15.12 -27.81 6.92
N ARG A 6 14.44 -28.36 7.92
CA ARG A 6 13.11 -27.95 8.37
C ARG A 6 13.35 -27.00 9.52
N THR A 7 13.20 -25.71 9.32
CA THR A 7 12.96 -24.79 10.44
C THR A 7 11.47 -24.77 10.74
N ASN A 8 11.03 -25.79 11.49
CA ASN A 8 9.83 -25.71 12.31
C ASN A 8 10.19 -25.04 13.63
N GLY A 9 9.32 -24.16 14.10
CA GLY A 9 9.30 -23.72 15.49
C GLY A 9 8.13 -22.80 15.78
N PRO A 10 6.93 -23.33 16.11
CA PRO A 10 5.87 -22.56 16.74
C PRO A 10 6.23 -22.33 18.21
N SER A 11 6.11 -21.09 18.70
CA SER A 11 6.33 -20.79 20.12
C SER A 11 5.30 -19.81 20.66
N GLY A 12 4.44 -20.34 21.55
CA GLY A 12 3.90 -19.61 22.70
C GLY A 12 2.58 -18.85 22.51
N THR A 13 1.54 -19.33 23.21
CA THR A 13 0.25 -18.68 23.52
C THR A 13 -0.66 -18.30 22.33
N GLY A 14 -1.85 -18.89 22.30
CA GLY A 14 -2.84 -18.70 21.23
C GLY A 14 -3.43 -17.30 21.19
N GLU A 15 -2.69 -16.36 20.59
CA GLU A 15 -3.27 -15.16 20.00
C GLU A 15 -3.53 -15.44 18.52
N LEU A 16 -4.78 -15.21 18.07
CA LEU A 16 -5.17 -15.28 16.67
C LEU A 16 -4.56 -14.08 15.93
N ARG A 17 -3.24 -14.12 15.73
CA ARG A 17 -2.49 -13.09 15.05
C ARG A 17 -2.38 -13.42 13.57
N SER A 18 -3.09 -12.67 12.75
CA SER A 18 -3.05 -12.83 11.29
C SER A 18 -2.41 -11.60 10.66
N GLU A 19 -1.47 -11.81 9.73
CA GLU A 19 -0.75 -10.72 9.04
C GLU A 19 -0.94 -10.82 7.52
N TRP A 20 -1.29 -9.69 6.90
CA TRP A 20 -1.37 -9.50 5.46
C TRP A 20 -0.32 -8.51 4.98
N ARG A 21 0.39 -8.84 3.90
CA ARG A 21 1.52 -8.04 3.42
C ARG A 21 1.27 -7.51 2.01
N SER A 22 1.37 -6.19 1.88
CA SER A 22 1.50 -5.55 0.57
C SER A 22 2.97 -5.48 0.18
N PRO A 23 3.36 -6.00 -1.00
CA PRO A 23 4.73 -5.91 -1.46
C PRO A 23 5.13 -4.49 -1.88
N GLY A 24 4.15 -3.59 -2.07
CA GLY A 24 4.36 -2.28 -2.69
C GLY A 24 5.08 -2.38 -4.05
N VAL A 25 5.67 -1.26 -4.49
CA VAL A 25 6.58 -1.30 -5.64
C VAL A 25 7.95 -1.73 -5.17
N SER A 26 8.40 -2.91 -5.61
CA SER A 26 9.70 -3.45 -5.22
C SER A 26 10.84 -2.49 -5.57
N THR A 27 11.84 -2.42 -4.69
CA THR A 27 13.02 -1.56 -4.89
C THR A 27 13.70 -1.83 -6.24
N ARG A 28 13.75 -3.10 -6.65
CA ARG A 28 14.28 -3.50 -7.97
C ARG A 28 13.50 -2.88 -9.13
N LYS A 29 12.16 -2.91 -9.10
CA LYS A 29 11.33 -2.30 -10.15
C LYS A 29 11.56 -0.78 -10.22
N ARG A 30 11.64 -0.12 -9.06
CA ARG A 30 11.95 1.33 -8.98
C ARG A 30 13.29 1.67 -9.65
N TRP A 31 14.35 0.91 -9.35
CA TRP A 31 15.66 1.10 -9.96
C TRP A 31 15.68 0.81 -11.46
N LEU A 32 15.02 -0.26 -11.91
CA LEU A 32 14.92 -0.59 -13.33
C LEU A 32 14.21 0.51 -14.12
N THR A 33 13.11 1.06 -13.60
CA THR A 33 12.40 2.18 -14.22
C THR A 33 13.29 3.43 -14.27
N GLY A 34 13.97 3.76 -13.17
CA GLY A 34 14.90 4.89 -13.13
C GLY A 34 16.04 4.75 -14.15
N LEU A 35 16.66 3.57 -14.23
CA LEU A 35 17.72 3.29 -15.19
C LEU A 35 17.23 3.36 -16.64
N GLY A 36 16.06 2.78 -16.93
CA GLY A 36 15.48 2.82 -18.27
C GLY A 36 15.21 4.24 -18.75
N VAL A 37 14.65 5.09 -17.87
CA VAL A 37 14.44 6.50 -18.17
C VAL A 37 15.75 7.24 -18.39
N TRP A 38 16.76 6.98 -17.55
CA TRP A 38 18.08 7.59 -17.70
C TRP A 38 18.73 7.23 -19.04
N LEU A 39 18.65 5.96 -19.47
CA LEU A 39 19.17 5.52 -20.76
C LEU A 39 18.46 6.20 -21.94
N VAL A 40 17.13 6.33 -21.87
CA VAL A 40 16.34 7.03 -22.89
C VAL A 40 16.73 8.51 -22.96
N ALA A 41 16.87 9.18 -21.80
CA ALA A 41 17.31 10.57 -21.74
C ALA A 41 18.72 10.76 -22.33
N ALA A 42 19.66 9.86 -22.00
CA ALA A 42 21.02 9.88 -22.55
C ALA A 42 21.01 9.71 -24.08
N LEU A 43 20.17 8.83 -24.62
CA LEU A 43 20.00 8.65 -26.05
C LEU A 43 19.47 9.92 -26.73
N PHE A 44 18.46 10.57 -26.15
CA PHE A 44 17.93 11.83 -26.69
C PHE A 44 18.97 12.94 -26.69
N LEU A 45 19.77 13.06 -25.63
CA LEU A 45 20.86 14.04 -25.56
C LEU A 45 21.95 13.75 -26.61
N PHE A 46 22.26 12.48 -26.85
CA PHE A 46 23.20 12.07 -27.89
C PHE A 46 22.71 12.45 -29.30
N ILE A 47 21.43 12.18 -29.60
CA ILE A 47 20.80 12.57 -30.88
C ILE A 47 20.81 14.09 -31.04
N ALA A 48 20.39 14.84 -30.02
CA ALA A 48 20.37 16.29 -30.06
C ALA A 48 21.77 16.90 -30.24
N HIS A 49 22.81 16.28 -29.66
CA HIS A 49 24.19 16.68 -29.89
C HIS A 49 24.60 16.48 -31.35
N SER A 50 24.19 15.38 -31.97
CA SER A 50 24.49 15.08 -33.39
C SER A 50 23.75 15.96 -34.40
N GLU A 51 22.54 16.43 -34.08
CA GLU A 51 21.72 17.27 -34.98
C GLU A 51 21.95 18.79 -34.82
N GLY A 52 22.70 19.20 -33.79
CA GLY A 52 23.11 20.59 -33.57
C GLY A 52 22.25 21.38 -32.57
N ALA A 53 22.64 22.64 -32.35
CA ALA A 53 22.19 23.43 -31.19
C ALA A 53 20.68 23.75 -31.14
N SER A 54 19.97 23.71 -32.27
CA SER A 54 18.55 24.08 -32.35
C SER A 54 17.62 23.08 -31.65
N MET A 55 17.99 21.79 -31.58
CA MET A 55 17.23 20.76 -30.86
C MET A 55 17.67 20.60 -29.40
N LEU A 56 18.85 21.11 -29.04
CA LEU A 56 19.44 20.87 -27.72
C LEU A 56 18.57 21.44 -26.59
N VAL A 57 18.01 22.64 -26.76
CA VAL A 57 17.17 23.28 -25.73
C VAL A 57 15.87 22.50 -25.50
N SER A 58 15.16 22.12 -26.56
CA SER A 58 13.90 21.37 -26.43
C SER A 58 14.14 19.97 -25.87
N THR A 59 15.23 19.31 -26.25
CA THR A 59 15.65 18.03 -25.68
C THR A 59 15.95 18.12 -24.19
N VAL A 60 16.69 19.16 -23.76
CA VAL A 60 16.97 19.37 -22.33
C VAL A 60 15.68 19.57 -21.53
N ILE A 61 14.74 20.38 -22.05
CA ILE A 61 13.43 20.58 -21.41
C ILE A 61 12.68 19.24 -21.30
N GLY A 62 12.63 18.45 -22.38
CA GLY A 62 11.99 17.13 -22.38
C GLY A 62 12.57 16.17 -21.35
N VAL A 63 13.91 16.10 -21.25
CA VAL A 63 14.61 15.28 -20.25
C VAL A 63 14.27 15.71 -18.82
N VAL A 64 14.21 17.02 -18.55
CA VAL A 64 13.82 17.54 -17.23
C VAL A 64 12.37 17.15 -16.89
N PHE A 65 11.43 17.29 -17.82
CA PHE A 65 10.04 16.89 -17.59
C PHE A 65 9.90 15.40 -17.30
N ILE A 66 10.59 14.55 -18.07
CA ILE A 66 10.60 13.10 -17.85
C ILE A 66 11.24 12.77 -16.49
N GLY A 67 12.35 13.43 -16.14
CA GLY A 67 13.01 13.27 -14.86
C GLY A 67 12.11 13.64 -13.68
N CYS A 68 11.43 14.78 -13.75
CA CYS A 68 10.45 15.22 -12.76
C CYS A 68 9.28 14.23 -12.64
N PHE A 69 8.79 13.70 -13.75
CA PHE A 69 7.72 12.70 -13.76
C PHE A 69 8.15 11.39 -13.08
N VAL A 70 9.37 10.90 -13.37
CA VAL A 70 9.91 9.71 -12.69
C VAL A 70 10.13 9.96 -11.21
N TRP A 71 10.68 11.12 -10.85
CA TRP A 71 10.85 11.50 -9.44
C TRP A 71 9.51 11.51 -8.70
N TYR A 72 8.48 12.09 -9.33
CA TYR A 72 7.11 12.05 -8.83
C TYR A 72 6.65 10.60 -8.62
N LEU A 73 6.77 9.74 -9.63
CA LEU A 73 6.36 8.32 -9.55
C LEU A 73 7.09 7.57 -8.42
N VAL A 74 8.39 7.81 -8.23
CA VAL A 74 9.17 7.19 -7.14
C VAL A 74 8.68 7.66 -5.77
N THR A 75 8.29 8.94 -5.66
CA THR A 75 7.79 9.55 -4.42
C THR A 75 6.40 9.01 -4.05
N VAL A 76 5.51 8.88 -5.03
CA VAL A 76 4.13 8.39 -4.80
C VAL A 76 4.01 6.87 -4.83
N ALA A 77 5.05 6.14 -5.26
CA ALA A 77 5.01 4.69 -5.39
C ALA A 77 4.66 4.03 -4.03
N PRO A 78 3.64 3.15 -3.99
CA PRO A 78 3.20 2.48 -2.78
C PRO A 78 4.37 1.86 -2.02
N THR A 79 4.50 2.25 -0.76
CA THR A 79 5.48 1.66 0.14
C THR A 79 4.98 0.29 0.61
N PRO A 80 5.88 -0.70 0.81
CA PRO A 80 5.48 -1.95 1.40
C PRO A 80 4.86 -1.71 2.78
N PHE A 81 3.73 -2.34 3.03
CA PHE A 81 3.03 -2.26 4.31
C PHE A 81 2.52 -3.62 4.73
N SER A 82 2.28 -3.80 6.02
CA SER A 82 1.54 -4.94 6.54
C SER A 82 0.38 -4.50 7.42
N ILE A 83 -0.64 -5.34 7.45
CA ILE A 83 -1.79 -5.20 8.32
C ILE A 83 -1.80 -6.43 9.20
N THR A 84 -1.84 -6.22 10.50
CA THR A 84 -2.00 -7.29 11.48
C THR A 84 -3.31 -7.10 12.19
N ILE A 85 -4.08 -8.18 12.30
CA ILE A 85 -5.22 -8.28 13.20
C ILE A 85 -4.78 -9.14 14.37
N ASP A 86 -4.85 -8.55 15.55
CA ASP A 86 -4.70 -9.22 16.83
C ASP A 86 -6.04 -9.21 17.57
N ASN A 87 -6.13 -9.98 18.66
CA ASN A 87 -7.35 -10.07 19.48
C ASN A 87 -7.82 -8.70 20.00
N ASP A 88 -6.89 -7.81 20.35
CA ASP A 88 -7.20 -6.53 20.98
C ASP A 88 -7.08 -5.32 20.05
N SER A 89 -6.40 -5.48 18.90
CA SER A 89 -6.04 -4.34 18.07
C SER A 89 -5.84 -4.65 16.59
N LEU A 90 -5.90 -3.57 15.82
CA LEU A 90 -5.64 -3.53 14.41
C LEU A 90 -4.38 -2.69 14.17
N ILE A 91 -3.37 -3.30 13.56
CA ILE A 91 -2.05 -2.69 13.38
C ILE A 91 -1.78 -2.53 11.89
N ARG A 92 -1.35 -1.33 11.48
CA ARG A 92 -0.78 -1.08 10.15
C ARG A 92 0.66 -0.65 10.30
N ALA A 93 1.58 -1.39 9.72
CA ALA A 93 3.00 -1.05 9.68
C ALA A 93 3.41 -0.68 8.25
N GLU A 94 4.05 0.46 8.07
CA GLU A 94 4.64 0.86 6.79
C GLU A 94 6.16 0.84 6.90
N ARG A 95 6.86 0.41 5.84
CA ARG A 95 8.32 0.36 5.86
C ARG A 95 8.90 1.76 6.13
N GLY A 96 9.66 1.89 7.21
CA GLY A 96 10.35 3.14 7.58
C GLY A 96 9.48 4.16 8.33
N LYS A 97 8.30 3.76 8.81
CA LYS A 97 7.45 4.57 9.68
C LYS A 97 7.05 3.79 10.94
N ASP A 98 6.65 4.53 11.97
CA ASP A 98 6.10 3.93 13.17
C ASP A 98 4.76 3.23 12.86
N PRO A 99 4.50 2.05 13.43
CA PRO A 99 3.25 1.34 13.21
C PRO A 99 2.07 2.07 13.84
N VAL A 100 0.96 2.11 13.10
CA VAL A 100 -0.30 2.66 13.56
C VAL A 100 -1.08 1.53 14.24
N VAL A 101 -1.16 1.57 15.57
CA VAL A 101 -1.91 0.62 16.39
C VAL A 101 -3.26 1.22 16.78
N ILE A 102 -4.35 0.51 16.52
CA ILE A 102 -5.71 0.94 16.84
C ILE A 102 -6.38 -0.18 17.65
N PRO A 103 -6.60 0.01 18.96
CA PRO A 103 -7.41 -0.92 19.75
C PRO A 103 -8.82 -1.04 19.16
N TRP A 104 -9.44 -2.22 19.23
CA TRP A 104 -10.81 -2.42 18.72
C TRP A 104 -11.82 -1.45 19.35
N THR A 105 -11.67 -1.13 20.63
CA THR A 105 -12.49 -0.13 21.35
C THR A 105 -12.32 1.30 20.82
N GLY A 106 -11.18 1.57 20.17
CA GLY A 106 -10.86 2.84 19.51
C GLY A 106 -11.33 2.93 18.06
N VAL A 107 -11.76 1.82 17.44
CA VAL A 107 -12.36 1.82 16.11
C VAL A 107 -13.75 2.45 16.20
N ALA A 108 -13.94 3.56 15.47
CA ALA A 108 -15.21 4.30 15.47
C ALA A 108 -16.10 3.91 14.29
N LYS A 109 -15.50 3.64 13.13
CA LYS A 109 -16.19 3.25 11.89
C LYS A 109 -15.25 2.42 11.03
N VAL A 110 -15.76 1.35 10.43
CA VAL A 110 -15.10 0.69 9.30
C VAL A 110 -16.01 0.86 8.10
N LYS A 111 -15.49 1.51 7.05
CA LYS A 111 -16.19 1.70 5.79
C LYS A 111 -15.65 0.69 4.78
N GLU A 112 -16.53 -0.11 4.22
CA GLU A 112 -16.25 -0.97 3.08
C GLU A 112 -16.91 -0.39 1.84
N GLU A 113 -16.16 -0.28 0.75
CA GLU A 113 -16.70 0.11 -0.54
C GLU A 113 -16.85 -1.13 -1.41
N LEU A 114 -18.00 -1.27 -2.07
CA LEU A 114 -18.37 -2.41 -2.89
C LEU A 114 -18.59 -1.98 -4.35
N PHE A 115 -18.14 -2.78 -5.30
CA PHE A 115 -18.64 -2.69 -6.67
C PHE A 115 -20.11 -3.12 -6.73
N LYS A 116 -20.82 -2.76 -7.82
CA LYS A 116 -22.23 -3.15 -8.04
C LYS A 116 -22.47 -4.66 -8.02
N ASN A 117 -21.43 -5.46 -8.29
CA ASN A 117 -21.49 -6.93 -8.21
C ASN A 117 -21.24 -7.49 -6.79
N GLY A 118 -21.13 -6.63 -5.77
CA GLY A 118 -20.86 -7.01 -4.38
C GLY A 118 -19.39 -7.27 -4.04
N THR A 119 -18.47 -7.07 -4.99
CA THR A 119 -17.02 -7.24 -4.73
C THR A 119 -16.47 -6.07 -3.93
N SER A 120 -15.83 -6.34 -2.79
CA SER A 120 -15.16 -5.32 -1.97
C SER A 120 -13.99 -4.68 -2.72
N VAL A 121 -13.97 -3.35 -2.75
CA VAL A 121 -13.01 -2.49 -3.47
C VAL A 121 -12.00 -1.90 -2.51
N SER A 122 -12.47 -1.40 -1.37
CA SER A 122 -11.63 -0.77 -0.37
C SER A 122 -12.19 -1.01 1.03
N VAL A 123 -11.30 -0.99 2.01
CA VAL A 123 -11.65 -0.92 3.43
C VAL A 123 -10.94 0.28 4.04
N THR A 124 -11.72 1.14 4.67
CA THR A 124 -11.24 2.34 5.38
C THR A 124 -11.56 2.20 6.86
N VAL A 125 -10.55 2.39 7.69
CA VAL A 125 -10.70 2.35 9.16
C VAL A 125 -10.62 3.76 9.72
N TYR A 126 -11.63 4.11 10.51
CA TYR A 126 -11.70 5.36 11.25
C TYR A 126 -11.54 5.10 12.74
N LYS A 127 -10.68 5.88 13.39
CA LYS A 127 -10.49 5.86 14.84
C LYS A 127 -11.25 7.00 15.51
N ARG A 128 -11.68 6.78 16.75
CA ARG A 128 -12.28 7.80 17.62
C ARG A 128 -11.21 8.78 18.08
N VAL A 129 -11.52 10.08 18.04
CA VAL A 129 -10.66 11.15 18.55
C VAL A 129 -11.52 12.11 19.39
N GLY A 130 -11.33 12.11 20.70
CA GLY A 130 -12.22 12.83 21.62
C GLY A 130 -13.64 12.25 21.65
N GLU A 131 -14.62 13.03 22.12
CA GLU A 131 -16.00 12.54 22.30
C GLU A 131 -16.77 12.31 21.00
N ARG A 132 -16.51 13.13 19.97
CA ARG A 132 -17.25 13.10 18.69
C ARG A 132 -16.37 13.08 17.44
N GLY A 133 -15.05 13.15 17.58
CA GLY A 133 -14.14 13.22 16.44
C GLY A 133 -13.97 11.86 15.77
N LEU A 134 -14.03 11.88 14.44
CA LEU A 134 -13.73 10.74 13.59
C LEU A 134 -12.47 11.06 12.78
N HIS A 135 -11.45 10.22 12.87
CA HIS A 135 -10.23 10.39 12.07
C HIS A 135 -9.98 9.17 11.21
N ARG A 136 -9.81 9.38 9.90
CA ARG A 136 -9.44 8.30 8.97
C ARG A 136 -8.02 7.85 9.30
N SER A 137 -7.90 6.66 9.89
CA SER A 137 -6.60 6.14 10.30
C SER A 137 -5.84 5.57 9.12
N TRP A 138 -6.49 4.79 8.27
CA TRP A 138 -5.91 4.29 7.02
C TRP A 138 -6.99 3.76 6.07
N VAL A 139 -6.60 3.57 4.82
CA VAL A 139 -7.39 2.94 3.75
C VAL A 139 -6.53 1.91 3.03
N VAL A 140 -7.16 0.84 2.58
CA VAL A 140 -6.55 -0.23 1.79
C VAL A 140 -7.45 -0.50 0.62
N TYR A 141 -6.87 -0.48 -0.58
CA TYR A 141 -7.56 -0.88 -1.80
C TYR A 141 -7.25 -2.33 -2.12
N ARG A 142 -8.19 -2.98 -2.80
CA ARG A 142 -8.06 -4.36 -3.26
C ARG A 142 -6.77 -4.60 -4.05
N ASP A 143 -6.41 -3.67 -4.91
CA ASP A 143 -5.24 -3.81 -5.79
C ASP A 143 -3.90 -3.62 -5.05
N ASP A 144 -3.92 -3.01 -3.87
CA ASP A 144 -2.72 -2.79 -3.05
C ASP A 144 -2.34 -4.03 -2.23
N LEU A 145 -3.27 -4.96 -2.02
CA LEU A 145 -3.09 -6.11 -1.13
C LEU A 145 -3.52 -7.42 -1.81
N PRO A 146 -2.58 -8.33 -2.14
CA PRO A 146 -2.91 -9.57 -2.85
C PRO A 146 -4.04 -10.38 -2.20
N ASP A 147 -4.03 -10.49 -0.88
CA ASP A 147 -4.97 -11.30 -0.11
C ASP A 147 -6.11 -10.46 0.51
N PHE A 148 -6.48 -9.36 -0.14
CA PHE A 148 -7.47 -8.39 0.37
C PHE A 148 -8.80 -9.01 0.82
N THR A 149 -9.34 -9.97 0.07
CA THR A 149 -10.62 -10.61 0.43
C THR A 149 -10.52 -11.37 1.75
N THR A 150 -9.38 -12.00 2.03
CA THR A 150 -9.16 -12.71 3.30
C THR A 150 -9.00 -11.75 4.46
N LEU A 151 -8.38 -10.58 4.24
CA LEU A 151 -8.32 -9.50 5.23
C LEU A 151 -9.74 -9.04 5.59
N VAL A 152 -10.57 -8.73 4.59
CA VAL A 152 -11.95 -8.26 4.81
C VAL A 152 -12.75 -9.29 5.62
N ALA A 153 -12.64 -10.57 5.26
CA ALA A 153 -13.30 -11.66 5.99
C ALA A 153 -12.84 -11.72 7.45
N ALA A 154 -11.51 -11.69 7.69
CA ALA A 154 -10.96 -11.72 9.04
C ALA A 154 -11.36 -10.50 9.88
N MET A 155 -11.41 -9.30 9.28
CA MET A 155 -11.89 -8.09 9.95
C MET A 155 -13.35 -8.19 10.38
N ARG A 156 -14.20 -8.82 9.57
CA ARG A 156 -15.61 -9.05 9.92
C ARG A 156 -15.75 -10.07 11.06
N GLU A 157 -14.91 -11.09 11.08
CA GLU A 157 -14.90 -12.11 12.13
C GLU A 157 -14.44 -11.57 13.49
N HIS A 158 -13.42 -10.72 13.49
CA HIS A 158 -12.83 -10.14 14.72
C HIS A 158 -13.54 -8.86 15.20
N MET A 159 -14.64 -8.47 14.56
CA MET A 159 -15.32 -7.24 14.94
C MET A 159 -16.03 -7.37 16.30
N PRO A 160 -15.91 -6.36 17.18
CA PRO A 160 -16.64 -6.36 18.44
C PRO A 160 -18.16 -6.25 18.23
N GLU A 161 -18.93 -6.78 19.19
CA GLU A 161 -20.40 -6.69 19.19
C GLU A 161 -20.85 -5.22 19.11
N GLY A 162 -21.87 -4.95 18.28
CA GLY A 162 -22.33 -3.58 17.95
C GLY A 162 -21.74 -2.99 16.66
N SER A 163 -21.02 -3.81 15.88
CA SER A 163 -20.49 -3.61 14.51
C SER A 163 -20.54 -2.16 13.97
N PRO A 164 -19.40 -1.43 14.02
CA PRO A 164 -19.28 -0.14 13.34
C PRO A 164 -19.04 -0.30 11.82
N TRP A 165 -19.41 -1.45 11.22
CA TRP A 165 -19.24 -1.75 9.80
C TRP A 165 -20.28 -1.04 8.94
N HIS A 166 -19.83 -0.40 7.88
CA HIS A 166 -20.71 0.27 6.93
C HIS A 166 -20.27 -0.03 5.51
N SER A 167 -21.14 -0.68 4.74
CA SER A 167 -20.89 -0.99 3.32
C SER A 167 -21.59 0.04 2.44
N GLU A 168 -20.89 0.57 1.44
CA GLU A 168 -21.39 1.53 0.46
C GLU A 168 -21.02 1.07 -0.95
N TYR A 169 -21.92 1.26 -1.93
CA TYR A 169 -21.61 0.94 -3.32
C TYR A 169 -20.88 2.10 -3.99
N VAL A 170 -19.83 1.79 -4.75
CA VAL A 170 -19.08 2.78 -5.51
C VAL A 170 -19.91 3.22 -6.73
N HIS A 171 -20.05 4.54 -6.92
CA HIS A 171 -20.79 5.19 -8.01
C HIS A 171 -22.33 5.10 -7.95
N ASP A 172 -22.89 5.20 -6.74
CA ASP A 172 -24.30 5.54 -6.56
C ASP A 172 -24.55 7.06 -6.59
#